data_AF-A0A7Y5UMA2-F1
#
_entry.id   AF-A0A7Y5UMA2-F1
#
_cell.length_a   1.000
_cell.length_b   1.000
_cell.length_c   1.000
_cell.angle_alpha   90.00
_cell.angle_beta   90.00
_cell.angle_gamma   90.00
#
_symmetry.space_group_name_H-M   'P 1'
#
loop_
_entity.id
_entity.type
_entity.pdbx_description
1 polymer ?
#
loop_
_entity_poly.entity_id
_entity_poly.type
_entity_poly.pdbx_seq_one_letter_code
_entity_poly.pdbx_strand_id
1 'polypeptide(L)' 'GLAELPDSLLEAARASPAAGTHAAATPDGTLPPEAQLLLQYLRAAHWNISAVAHQLGVARMTVYRRMKRWGIRDPHA' A
#
# COMPACT_ATOMS: atom_id res chain seq x y z
N GLY A 1 0.27 -19.90 29.94
CA GLY A 1 1.01 -20.16 28.69
C GLY A 1 0.54 -19.14 27.68
N LEU A 2 1.42 -18.22 27.30
CA LEU A 2 1.13 -17.16 26.33
C LEU A 2 2.00 -17.44 25.10
N ALA A 3 1.41 -17.99 24.04
CA ALA A 3 1.86 -17.84 22.66
C ALA A 3 0.98 -18.72 21.77
N GLU A 4 0.13 -18.09 20.96
CA GLU A 4 -0.01 -18.40 19.53
C GLU A 4 -0.56 -17.14 18.86
N LEU A 5 0.36 -16.23 18.54
CA LEU A 5 0.09 -15.11 17.64
C LEU A 5 0.28 -15.63 16.21
N PRO A 6 -0.65 -15.37 15.28
CA PRO A 6 -0.57 -15.90 13.92
C PRO A 6 0.67 -15.35 13.21
N ASP A 7 1.40 -16.23 12.52
CA ASP A 7 2.61 -15.96 11.74
C ASP A 7 2.49 -14.76 10.79
N SER A 8 1.28 -14.39 10.38
CA SER A 8 0.98 -13.23 9.55
C SER A 8 1.28 -11.90 10.23
N LEU A 9 1.10 -11.79 11.55
CA LEU A 9 1.43 -10.59 12.32
C LEU A 9 2.94 -10.50 12.57
N LEU A 10 3.59 -11.65 12.71
CA LEU A 10 5.04 -11.73 12.83
C LEU A 10 5.71 -11.42 11.48
N GLU A 11 5.24 -11.98 10.35
CA GLU A 11 5.68 -11.60 8.99
C GLU A 11 5.59 -10.11 8.73
N ALA A 12 4.47 -9.47 9.08
CA ALA A 12 4.32 -8.03 8.96
C ALA A 12 5.39 -7.24 9.76
N ALA A 13 5.85 -7.78 10.89
CA ALA A 13 6.89 -7.16 11.73
C ALA A 13 8.32 -7.45 11.25
N ARG A 14 8.62 -8.65 10.74
CA ARG A 14 9.96 -9.01 10.21
C ARG A 14 10.22 -8.50 8.79
N ALA A 15 9.19 -8.14 8.02
CA ALA A 15 9.30 -7.54 6.69
C ALA A 15 9.65 -6.04 6.70
N SER A 16 9.89 -5.46 7.87
CA SER A 16 10.20 -4.04 8.02
C SER A 16 11.68 -3.80 8.33
N PRO A 17 12.56 -3.76 7.32
CA PRO A 17 13.76 -2.94 7.40
C PRO A 17 13.52 -1.62 6.63
N ALA A 18 13.82 -0.53 7.33
CA ALA A 18 14.16 0.79 6.81
C ALA A 18 13.07 1.58 6.07
N ALA A 19 12.79 2.74 6.66
CA ALA A 19 12.33 3.94 5.98
C ALA A 19 13.23 4.24 4.75
N GLY A 20 12.82 3.74 3.58
CA GLY A 20 13.39 4.09 2.30
C GLY A 20 12.70 5.34 1.76
N THR A 21 13.28 6.51 2.00
CA THR A 21 12.93 7.78 1.35
C THR A 21 13.28 7.74 -0.12
N HIS A 22 12.51 7.03 -0.94
CA HIS A 22 12.54 7.21 -2.39
C HIS A 22 11.23 7.83 -2.88
N ALA A 23 11.24 9.16 -2.79
CA ALA A 23 10.57 10.01 -3.75
C ALA A 23 11.10 9.67 -5.16
N ALA A 24 10.31 8.96 -5.96
CA ALA A 24 10.50 8.91 -7.40
C ALA A 24 9.50 9.89 -8.04
N ALA A 25 10.04 11.07 -8.31
CA ALA A 25 9.59 12.20 -9.11
C ALA A 25 8.26 12.10 -9.89
N THR A 26 7.43 13.11 -9.65
CA THR A 26 6.29 13.60 -10.44
C THR A 26 6.69 14.04 -11.87
N PRO A 27 5.75 14.01 -12.82
CA PRO A 27 5.57 15.10 -13.77
C PRO A 27 4.32 15.92 -13.37
N ASP A 28 4.43 17.23 -13.49
CA ASP A 28 3.46 18.29 -13.19
C ASP A 28 1.98 17.90 -13.12
N GLY A 29 1.39 18.02 -11.92
CA GLY A 29 -0.03 17.82 -11.67
C GLY A 29 -0.23 17.15 -10.32
N THR A 30 -0.56 17.93 -9.29
CA THR A 30 -0.91 17.43 -7.96
C THR A 30 -1.87 16.26 -8.10
N LEU A 31 -1.43 15.03 -7.72
CA LEU A 31 -2.34 13.89 -7.66
C LEU A 31 -3.56 14.31 -6.84
N PRO A 32 -4.80 13.96 -7.24
CA PRO A 32 -5.96 14.30 -6.45
C PRO A 32 -5.81 13.73 -5.04
N PRO A 33 -6.39 14.38 -4.01
CA PRO A 33 -6.18 13.99 -2.61
C PRO A 33 -6.54 12.51 -2.35
N GLU A 34 -7.53 11.97 -3.06
CA GLU A 34 -7.90 10.55 -2.98
C GLU A 34 -6.80 9.62 -3.50
N ALA A 35 -6.06 10.05 -4.52
CA ALA A 35 -4.96 9.27 -5.07
C ALA A 35 -3.74 9.31 -4.15
N GLN A 36 -3.47 10.46 -3.53
CA GLN A 36 -2.43 10.58 -2.49
C GLN A 36 -2.76 9.70 -1.28
N LEU A 37 -4.01 9.70 -0.81
CA LEU A 37 -4.47 8.81 0.26
C LEU A 37 -4.29 7.35 -0.13
N LEU A 38 -4.71 6.94 -1.34
CA LEU A 38 -4.52 5.57 -1.78
C LEU A 38 -3.03 5.19 -1.82
N LEU A 39 -2.17 6.06 -2.30
CA LEU A 39 -0.73 5.86 -2.32
C LEU A 39 -0.16 5.72 -0.89
N GLN A 40 -0.66 6.48 0.08
CA GLN A 40 -0.28 6.36 1.48
C GLN A 40 -0.64 4.97 2.03
N TYR A 41 -1.87 4.51 1.79
CA TYR A 41 -2.30 3.17 2.20
C TYR A 41 -1.48 2.07 1.54
N LEU A 42 -1.21 2.18 0.23
CA LEU A 42 -0.37 1.22 -0.49
C LEU A 42 1.03 1.17 0.09
N ARG A 43 1.67 2.31 0.35
CA ARG A 43 3.01 2.36 0.95
C ARG A 43 3.02 1.78 2.37
N ALA A 44 2.06 2.17 3.21
CA ALA A 44 1.94 1.64 4.58
C ALA A 44 1.68 0.13 4.61
N ALA A 45 1.00 -0.40 3.59
CA ALA A 45 0.76 -1.83 3.43
C ALA A 45 1.83 -2.55 2.60
N HIS A 46 2.98 -1.92 2.29
CA HIS A 46 4.04 -2.50 1.45
C HIS A 46 3.50 -3.05 0.13
N TRP A 47 2.62 -2.29 -0.51
CA TRP A 47 1.93 -2.62 -1.76
C TRP A 47 1.03 -3.86 -1.70
N ASN A 48 0.68 -4.33 -0.49
CA ASN A 48 -0.31 -5.39 -0.31
C ASN A 48 -1.72 -4.88 -0.62
N ILE A 49 -2.13 -5.04 -1.88
CA ILE A 49 -3.44 -4.59 -2.39
C ILE A 49 -4.61 -5.25 -1.64
N SER A 50 -4.44 -6.50 -1.19
CA SER A 50 -5.46 -7.18 -0.38
C SER A 50 -5.65 -6.46 0.95
N ALA A 51 -4.55 -6.16 1.67
CA ALA A 51 -4.60 -5.44 2.94
C ALA A 51 -5.23 -4.05 2.79
N VAL A 52 -4.85 -3.29 1.75
CA VAL A 52 -5.44 -1.98 1.46
C VAL A 52 -6.93 -2.07 1.14
N ALA A 53 -7.33 -3.08 0.36
CA ALA A 53 -8.74 -3.32 0.04
C ALA A 53 -9.57 -3.61 1.32
N HIS A 54 -9.04 -4.44 2.21
CA HIS A 54 -9.64 -4.72 3.51
C HIS A 54 -9.72 -3.46 4.40
N GLN A 55 -8.65 -2.67 4.50
CA GLN A 55 -8.62 -1.43 5.28
C GLN A 55 -9.61 -0.37 4.78
N LEU A 56 -9.77 -0.26 3.45
CA LEU A 56 -10.70 0.68 2.83
C LEU A 56 -12.14 0.14 2.72
N GLY A 57 -12.38 -1.12 3.08
CA GLY A 57 -13.70 -1.76 2.97
C GLY A 57 -14.18 -1.92 1.51
N VAL A 58 -13.26 -2.06 0.55
CA VAL A 58 -13.58 -2.18 -0.89
C VAL A 58 -13.03 -3.48 -1.47
N ALA A 59 -13.54 -3.90 -2.63
CA ALA A 59 -12.95 -5.01 -3.37
C ALA A 59 -11.57 -4.64 -3.94
N ARG A 60 -10.65 -5.62 -4.04
CA ARG A 60 -9.32 -5.48 -4.67
C ARG A 60 -9.38 -4.85 -6.06
N MET A 61 -10.36 -5.26 -6.87
CA MET A 61 -10.59 -4.72 -8.22
C MET A 61 -10.80 -3.20 -8.21
N THR A 62 -11.42 -2.65 -7.15
CA THR A 62 -11.59 -1.20 -7.00
C THR A 62 -10.27 -0.49 -6.72
N VAL A 63 -9.39 -1.10 -5.94
CA VAL A 63 -8.03 -0.59 -5.72
C VAL A 63 -7.25 -0.58 -7.04
N TYR A 64 -7.24 -1.70 -7.79
CA TYR A 64 -6.59 -1.76 -9.12
C TYR A 64 -7.14 -0.72 -10.10
N ARG A 65 -8.46 -0.52 -10.14
CA ARG A 65 -9.09 0.49 -11.02
C ARG A 65 -8.68 1.91 -10.64
N ARG A 66 -8.59 2.21 -9.34
CA ARG A 66 -8.11 3.50 -8.84
C ARG A 66 -6.62 3.72 -9.17
N MET A 67 -5.80 2.69 -8.97
CA MET A 67 -4.37 2.71 -9.34
C MET A 67 -4.19 2.97 -10.84
N LYS A 68 -4.90 2.23 -11.70
CA LYS A 68 -4.88 2.42 -13.16
C LYS A 68 -5.35 3.82 -13.57
N ARG A 69 -6.40 4.34 -12.94
CA ARG A 69 -6.94 5.68 -13.21
C ARG A 69 -5.92 6.78 -12.93
N TRP A 70 -5.16 6.66 -11.85
CA TRP A 70 -4.19 7.67 -11.40
C TRP A 70 -2.74 7.35 -11.78
N GLY A 71 -2.51 6.29 -12.58
CA GLY A 71 -1.18 5.88 -12.98
C GLY A 71 -0.29 5.37 -11.84
N ILE A 72 -0.87 5.01 -10.69
CA ILE A 72 -0.12 4.48 -9.55
C ILE A 72 0.34 3.06 -9.89
N ARG A 73 1.65 2.82 -9.79
CA ARG A 73 2.28 1.52 -10.03
C ARG A 73 3.13 1.14 -8.84
N ASP A 74 3.15 -0.15 -8.56
CA ASP A 74 4.05 -0.73 -7.57
C ASP A 74 5.49 -0.66 -8.11
N PRO A 75 6.44 -0.07 -7.36
CA PRO A 75 7.85 -0.02 -7.74
C PRO A 75 8.54 -1.38 -7.71
N HIS A 76 7.94 -2.41 -7.12
CA HIS A 76 8.48 -3.76 -7.01
C HIS A 76 7.87 -4.76 -8.02
N ALA A 77 6.90 -4.33 -8.83
CA ALA A 77 6.19 -5.18 -9.81
C ALA A 77 6.85 -5.24 -11.19
#